data_AF-A0A1M2VVS7-F1
#
_entry.id   AF-A0A1M2VVS7-F1
#
_cell.length_a   1.000
_cell.length_b   1.000
_cell.length_c   1.000
_cell.angle_alpha   90.00
_cell.angle_beta   90.00
_cell.angle_gamma   90.00
#
_symmetry.space_group_name_H-M   'P 1'
#
loop_
_entity.id
_entity.type
_entity.pdbx_description
1 polymer ?
#
loop_
_entity_poly.entity_id
_entity_poly.type
_entity_poly.pdbx_seq_one_letter_code
_entity_poly.pdbx_strand_id
1 'polypeptide(L)'
;MLATTVLEACRAHTRLQLRPASASWSSRLYATASGGRPLIGRYTHVPVELARVQSGRNVRLRDYETQKALKRFSYDLKLVDGRVRVADGPNFIGPNGCSLREPLSPTFQEVVRNFRGANILVYVLKEGTPLPDTLQILHEHSDHYSLQCTKPMTLDELNAECTKFINEHGRTLDKEQFDAEYPFEI
;
A
#
# COMPACT_ATOMS: atom_id res chain seq x y z
N MET A 1 -0.70 -15.15 -82.09
CA MET A 1 0.10 -16.30 -81.60
C MET A 1 -0.44 -16.61 -80.22
N LEU A 2 -1.39 -17.55 -80.09
CA LEU A 2 -1.16 -18.99 -79.83
C LEU A 2 -0.30 -19.17 -78.58
N ALA A 3 -0.59 -19.99 -77.58
CA ALA A 3 -1.66 -20.91 -77.20
C ALA A 3 -1.16 -21.41 -75.82
N THR A 4 -2.01 -21.54 -74.79
CA THR A 4 -2.54 -22.85 -74.34
C THR A 4 -1.41 -23.85 -74.04
N THR A 5 -1.28 -24.52 -72.89
CA THR A 5 -2.22 -25.42 -72.19
C THR A 5 -1.35 -26.02 -71.05
N VAL A 6 -1.74 -26.06 -69.76
CA VAL A 6 -2.43 -27.21 -69.09
C VAL A 6 -1.44 -28.25 -68.49
N LEU A 7 -1.67 -29.00 -67.39
CA LEU A 7 -2.84 -29.49 -66.66
C LEU A 7 -2.44 -29.79 -65.19
N GLU A 8 -3.41 -29.67 -64.27
CA GLU A 8 -3.82 -30.59 -63.18
C GLU A 8 -2.85 -31.62 -62.56
N ALA A 9 -3.08 -32.21 -61.39
CA ALA A 9 -3.90 -32.03 -60.20
C ALA A 9 -3.67 -33.34 -59.41
N CYS A 10 -3.64 -33.31 -58.08
CA CYS A 10 -4.17 -34.44 -57.32
C CYS A 10 -4.50 -34.01 -55.89
N ARG A 11 -5.80 -33.92 -55.63
CA ARG A 11 -6.37 -33.94 -54.28
C ARG A 11 -6.25 -35.36 -53.73
N ALA A 12 -5.93 -35.47 -52.45
CA ALA A 12 -6.42 -36.57 -51.63
C ALA A 12 -6.69 -36.03 -50.20
N HIS A 13 -7.96 -36.06 -49.84
CA HIS A 13 -8.45 -35.90 -48.47
C HIS A 13 -7.95 -37.06 -47.60
N THR A 14 -7.47 -36.78 -46.39
CA THR A 14 -7.66 -37.72 -45.27
C THR A 14 -7.70 -36.99 -43.93
N ARG A 15 -8.91 -37.03 -43.33
CA ARG A 15 -9.31 -37.02 -41.91
C ARG A 15 -8.55 -36.20 -40.87
N LEU A 16 -9.35 -35.34 -40.22
CA LEU A 16 -9.25 -34.93 -38.81
C LEU A 16 -8.64 -36.01 -37.90
N GLN A 17 -7.62 -35.62 -37.14
CA GLN A 17 -7.49 -36.01 -35.75
C GLN A 17 -7.15 -34.77 -34.92
N LEU A 18 -8.20 -34.21 -34.32
CA LEU A 18 -8.09 -33.28 -33.20
C LEU A 18 -7.40 -34.02 -32.05
N ARG A 19 -6.14 -33.66 -31.77
CA ARG A 19 -5.52 -33.99 -30.48
C ARG A 19 -5.96 -32.94 -29.47
N PRO A 20 -6.53 -33.32 -28.31
CA PRO A 20 -6.70 -32.36 -27.24
C PRO A 20 -5.31 -32.05 -26.69
N ALA A 21 -4.82 -30.85 -26.95
CA ALA A 21 -3.80 -30.29 -26.07
C ALA A 21 -4.48 -30.14 -24.72
N SER A 22 -4.12 -31.02 -23.79
CA SER A 22 -4.44 -30.87 -22.38
C SER A 22 -3.83 -29.55 -21.91
N ALA A 23 -4.60 -28.48 -22.02
CA ALA A 23 -4.38 -27.29 -21.23
C ALA A 23 -4.40 -27.80 -19.79
N SER A 24 -3.24 -27.92 -19.16
CA SER A 24 -3.18 -28.00 -17.72
C SER A 24 -3.72 -26.66 -17.27
N TRP A 25 -4.98 -26.65 -16.85
CA TRP A 25 -5.51 -25.58 -16.04
C TRP A 25 -4.62 -25.60 -14.80
N SER A 26 -3.59 -24.76 -14.80
CA SER A 26 -2.86 -24.41 -13.60
C SER A 26 -3.92 -23.76 -12.71
N SER A 27 -4.55 -24.60 -11.89
CA SER A 27 -5.34 -24.18 -10.76
C SER A 27 -4.45 -23.19 -10.04
N ARG A 28 -4.79 -21.91 -10.14
CA ARG A 28 -4.30 -20.93 -9.17
C ARG A 28 -4.76 -21.52 -7.86
N LEU A 29 -3.79 -22.08 -7.13
CA LEU A 29 -3.95 -22.41 -5.73
C LEU A 29 -4.20 -21.06 -5.07
N TYR A 30 -5.45 -20.63 -5.06
CA TYR A 30 -5.92 -19.65 -4.11
C TYR A 30 -5.62 -20.31 -2.77
N ALA A 31 -4.54 -19.83 -2.14
CA ALA A 31 -4.17 -20.25 -0.82
C ALA A 31 -5.42 -20.12 0.05
N THR A 32 -5.97 -21.25 0.44
CA THR A 32 -6.96 -21.35 1.49
C THR A 32 -6.23 -21.08 2.80
N ALA A 33 -5.96 -19.81 3.06
CA ALA A 33 -5.45 -19.33 4.33
C ALA A 33 -6.49 -18.38 4.90
N SER A 34 -7.11 -18.82 6.00
CA SER A 34 -7.98 -18.01 6.83
C SER A 34 -7.27 -16.72 7.27
N GLY A 35 -7.84 -15.56 6.89
CA GLY A 35 -7.55 -14.27 7.51
C GLY A 35 -6.73 -13.30 6.65
N GLY A 36 -7.38 -12.21 6.22
CA GLY A 36 -6.73 -11.04 5.60
C GLY A 36 -6.64 -11.08 4.07
N ARG A 37 -6.68 -9.89 3.44
CA ARG A 37 -6.40 -9.72 2.00
C ARG A 37 -4.88 -9.82 1.77
N PRO A 38 -4.39 -10.27 0.61
CA PRO A 38 -2.96 -10.22 0.31
C PRO A 38 -2.40 -8.79 0.38
N LEU A 39 -1.18 -8.63 0.90
CA LEU A 39 -0.41 -7.40 0.78
C LEU A 39 -0.01 -7.18 -0.68
N ILE A 40 -0.04 -5.93 -1.14
CA ILE A 40 0.47 -5.59 -2.48
C ILE A 40 2.01 -5.56 -2.46
N GLY A 41 2.60 -5.09 -1.37
CA GLY A 41 4.06 -4.99 -1.25
C GLY A 41 4.56 -4.73 0.17
N ARG A 42 5.86 -4.98 0.35
CA ARG A 42 6.62 -4.72 1.57
C ARG A 42 7.96 -4.12 1.18
N TYR A 43 8.30 -2.98 1.77
CA TYR A 43 9.41 -2.17 1.32
C TYR A 43 10.29 -1.73 2.49
N THR A 44 11.59 -1.72 2.25
CA THR A 44 12.64 -1.16 3.12
C THR A 44 13.09 0.23 2.68
N HIS A 45 12.38 0.81 1.70
CA HIS A 45 12.50 2.19 1.23
C HIS A 45 11.09 2.74 0.96
N VAL A 46 10.98 4.05 0.76
CA VAL A 46 9.74 4.71 0.34
C VAL A 46 9.46 4.35 -1.12
N PRO A 47 8.42 3.55 -1.43
CA PRO A 47 8.28 2.90 -2.75
C PRO A 47 7.80 3.82 -3.87
N VAL A 48 7.08 4.88 -3.49
CA VAL A 48 6.57 5.96 -4.33
C VAL A 48 6.57 7.22 -3.46
N GLU A 49 6.35 8.41 -4.03
CA GLU A 49 6.14 9.59 -3.17
C GLU A 49 4.92 9.36 -2.26
N LEU A 50 5.13 9.48 -0.94
CA LEU A 50 4.10 9.21 0.07
C LEU A 50 3.95 10.41 0.98
N ALA A 51 2.73 10.69 1.40
CA ALA A 51 2.41 11.77 2.30
C ALA A 51 1.58 11.34 3.51
N ARG A 52 1.69 12.16 4.55
CA ARG A 52 0.98 12.02 5.82
C ARG A 52 0.51 13.37 6.31
N VAL A 53 -0.76 13.47 6.67
CA VAL A 53 -1.28 14.62 7.43
C VAL A 53 -1.37 14.29 8.91
N GLN A 54 -0.98 15.24 9.76
CA GLN A 54 -1.11 15.13 11.20
C GLN A 54 -1.14 16.50 11.88
N SER A 55 -1.56 16.54 13.16
CA SER A 55 -1.40 17.72 14.01
C SER A 55 -0.08 17.69 14.76
N GLY A 56 0.72 18.73 14.59
CA GLY A 56 2.03 18.86 15.22
C GLY A 56 3.09 17.90 14.65
N ARG A 57 4.28 17.93 15.25
CA ARG A 57 5.46 17.23 14.72
C ARG A 57 5.60 15.77 15.17
N ASN A 58 4.86 15.38 16.20
CA ASN A 58 4.98 14.04 16.77
C ASN A 58 3.89 13.13 16.22
N VAL A 59 4.30 11.98 15.69
CA VAL A 59 3.39 10.88 15.35
C VAL A 59 2.75 10.38 16.64
N ARG A 60 1.42 10.22 16.62
CA ARG A 60 0.62 9.72 17.75
C ARG A 60 -0.35 8.66 17.27
N LEU A 61 0.15 7.44 17.12
CA LEU A 61 -0.65 6.27 16.80
C LEU A 61 -1.55 5.91 17.98
N ARG A 62 -2.75 5.44 17.65
CA ARG A 62 -3.82 5.15 18.59
C ARG A 62 -4.07 3.66 18.69
N ASP A 63 -3.91 3.13 19.90
CA ASP A 63 -4.27 1.76 20.25
C ASP A 63 -5.79 1.54 20.27
N TYR A 64 -6.25 0.44 19.67
CA TYR A 64 -7.64 0.05 19.60
C TYR A 64 -8.35 -0.04 20.95
N GLU A 65 -7.79 -0.75 21.93
CA GLU A 65 -8.47 -0.97 23.21
C GLU A 65 -8.62 0.35 23.99
N THR A 66 -7.61 1.22 23.92
CA THR A 66 -7.64 2.57 24.46
C THR A 66 -8.73 3.42 23.79
N GLN A 67 -8.79 3.43 22.45
CA GLN A 67 -9.82 4.20 21.74
C GLN A 67 -11.23 3.67 22.01
N LYS A 68 -11.38 2.34 22.07
CA LYS A 68 -12.64 1.68 22.41
C LYS A 68 -13.12 2.04 23.82
N ALA A 69 -12.22 2.05 24.81
CA ALA A 69 -12.54 2.51 26.17
C ALA A 69 -13.01 3.98 26.21
N LEU A 70 -12.46 4.81 25.31
CA LEU A 70 -12.87 6.21 25.12
C LEU A 70 -14.11 6.38 24.23
N LYS A 71 -14.79 5.29 23.82
CA LYS A 71 -15.93 5.29 22.89
C LYS A 71 -15.62 5.98 21.55
N ARG A 72 -14.37 5.85 21.08
CA ARG A 72 -13.92 6.35 19.78
C ARG A 72 -13.81 5.21 18.79
N PHE A 73 -14.20 5.47 17.54
CA PHE A 73 -14.19 4.46 16.47
C PHE A 73 -12.89 4.42 15.67
N SER A 74 -12.08 5.47 15.74
CA SER A 74 -10.85 5.58 14.96
C SER A 74 -9.63 5.17 15.77
N TYR A 75 -8.89 4.19 15.25
CA TYR A 75 -7.66 3.65 15.82
C TYR A 75 -6.70 3.31 14.68
N ASP A 76 -5.41 3.16 15.00
CA ASP A 76 -4.37 2.93 14.00
C ASP A 76 -3.79 1.51 14.07
N LEU A 77 -3.80 0.90 15.26
CA LEU A 77 -3.26 -0.43 15.48
C LEU A 77 -3.90 -1.15 16.67
N LYS A 78 -3.60 -2.45 16.81
CA LYS A 78 -3.92 -3.26 17.98
C LYS A 78 -2.64 -3.73 18.65
N LEU A 79 -2.57 -3.55 19.97
CA LEU A 79 -1.50 -4.11 20.77
C LEU A 79 -1.76 -5.58 21.08
N VAL A 80 -0.70 -6.37 21.13
CA VAL A 80 -0.72 -7.76 21.61
C VAL A 80 0.37 -7.89 22.66
N ASP A 81 0.00 -8.31 23.87
CA ASP A 81 0.90 -8.36 25.03
C ASP A 81 1.59 -7.01 25.31
N GLY A 82 0.85 -5.90 25.13
CA GLY A 82 1.35 -4.54 25.34
C GLY A 82 2.30 -4.02 24.25
N ARG A 83 2.47 -4.74 23.14
CA ARG A 83 3.40 -4.38 22.06
C ARG A 83 2.71 -4.32 20.70
N VAL A 84 3.25 -3.48 19.84
CA VAL A 84 2.99 -3.54 18.40
C VAL A 84 3.75 -4.73 17.85
N ARG A 85 3.05 -5.67 17.21
CA ARG A 85 3.67 -6.82 16.56
C ARG A 85 4.02 -6.47 15.11
N VAL A 86 5.01 -7.17 14.59
CA VAL A 86 5.35 -7.13 13.17
C VAL A 86 4.17 -7.72 12.40
N ALA A 87 3.79 -7.07 11.31
CA ALA A 87 2.85 -7.66 10.38
C ALA A 87 3.58 -8.76 9.59
N ASP A 88 3.51 -9.98 10.09
CA ASP A 88 4.15 -11.15 9.49
C ASP A 88 3.28 -11.78 8.39
N GLY A 89 3.95 -12.39 7.40
CA GLY A 89 3.28 -13.13 6.33
C GLY A 89 2.85 -12.29 5.12
N PRO A 90 2.16 -12.93 4.16
CA PRO A 90 1.80 -12.32 2.88
C PRO A 90 0.47 -11.55 2.93
N ASN A 91 -0.30 -11.65 4.01
CA ASN A 91 -1.63 -11.06 4.12
C ASN A 91 -1.63 -9.85 5.05
N PHE A 92 -2.43 -8.85 4.68
CA PHE A 92 -2.73 -7.70 5.51
C PHE A 92 -3.78 -8.06 6.57
N ILE A 93 -3.37 -7.98 7.83
CA ILE A 93 -4.20 -8.20 9.01
C ILE A 93 -4.20 -6.91 9.83
N GLY A 94 -4.80 -5.85 9.31
CA GLY A 94 -4.76 -4.52 9.93
C GLY A 94 -6.01 -4.11 10.73
N PRO A 95 -6.12 -2.81 11.06
CA PRO A 95 -5.12 -1.74 10.81
C PRO A 95 -3.88 -1.91 11.69
N ASN A 96 -2.70 -1.53 11.21
CA ASN A 96 -1.44 -1.83 11.91
C ASN A 96 -0.50 -0.65 12.18
N GLY A 97 -0.71 0.58 11.69
CA GLY A 97 0.07 1.72 12.19
C GLY A 97 0.03 2.98 11.36
N CYS A 98 1.19 3.53 10.99
CA CYS A 98 1.28 4.93 10.56
C CYS A 98 0.88 5.10 9.09
N SER A 99 -0.39 5.49 8.88
CA SER A 99 -0.98 5.72 7.56
C SER A 99 -0.18 6.71 6.71
N LEU A 100 0.06 6.31 5.46
CA LEU A 100 0.68 7.04 4.37
C LEU A 100 -0.15 6.84 3.09
N ARG A 101 -0.18 7.82 2.19
CA ARG A 101 -0.85 7.74 0.89
C ARG A 101 -0.11 8.57 -0.15
N GLU A 102 -0.29 8.29 -1.43
CA GLU A 102 0.23 9.16 -2.49
C GLU A 102 -0.40 10.57 -2.40
N PRO A 103 0.39 11.66 -2.54
CA PRO A 103 -0.13 13.03 -2.40
C PRO A 103 -1.30 13.37 -3.34
N LEU A 104 -1.27 12.86 -4.57
CA LEU A 104 -2.33 13.08 -5.58
C LEU A 104 -3.48 12.08 -5.47
N SER A 105 -3.46 11.17 -4.50
CA SER A 105 -4.60 10.27 -4.29
C SER A 105 -5.86 11.08 -3.99
N PRO A 106 -6.99 10.84 -4.69
CA PRO A 106 -8.26 11.49 -4.38
C PRO A 106 -8.67 11.30 -2.91
N THR A 107 -8.40 10.13 -2.32
CA THR A 107 -8.70 9.86 -0.92
C THR A 107 -7.78 10.65 0.02
N PHE A 108 -6.50 10.77 -0.29
CA PHE A 108 -5.60 11.55 0.56
C PHE A 108 -5.90 13.05 0.49
N GLN A 109 -6.17 13.53 -0.71
CA GLN A 109 -6.63 14.89 -0.99
C GLN A 109 -7.88 15.25 -0.17
N GLU A 110 -8.87 14.35 -0.13
CA GLU A 110 -10.06 14.50 0.72
C GLU A 110 -9.69 14.51 2.23
N VAL A 111 -8.80 13.62 2.65
CA VAL A 111 -8.33 13.53 4.05
C VAL A 111 -7.65 14.83 4.49
N VAL A 112 -6.76 15.42 3.69
CA VAL A 112 -6.07 16.68 4.01
C VAL A 112 -7.07 17.83 4.14
N ARG A 113 -8.01 17.97 3.20
CA ARG A 113 -9.02 19.03 3.21
C ARG A 113 -9.97 18.91 4.41
N ASN A 114 -10.37 17.69 4.75
CA ASN A 114 -11.24 17.40 5.88
C ASN A 114 -10.50 17.26 7.22
N PHE A 115 -9.16 17.30 7.23
CA PHE A 115 -8.39 17.23 8.46
C PHE A 115 -8.73 18.41 9.38
N ARG A 116 -8.92 18.12 10.66
CA ARG A 116 -9.26 19.09 11.70
C ARG A 116 -8.21 19.02 12.80
N GLY A 117 -7.86 20.17 13.36
CA GLY A 117 -6.86 20.31 14.41
C GLY A 117 -6.12 21.62 14.30
N ALA A 118 -5.29 21.91 15.29
CA ALA A 118 -4.33 23.01 15.23
C ALA A 118 -2.98 22.49 14.70
N ASN A 119 -2.18 23.39 14.11
CA ASN A 119 -0.83 23.09 13.62
C ASN A 119 -0.82 21.87 12.68
N ILE A 120 -1.72 21.88 11.68
CA ILE A 120 -1.82 20.81 10.70
C ILE A 120 -0.58 20.87 9.81
N LEU A 121 0.11 19.75 9.70
CA LEU A 121 1.27 19.57 8.86
C LEU A 121 1.02 18.41 7.90
N VAL A 122 1.40 18.59 6.64
CA VAL A 122 1.48 17.54 5.65
C VAL A 122 2.95 17.24 5.39
N TYR A 123 3.38 16.05 5.77
CA TYR A 123 4.71 15.55 5.46
C TYR A 123 4.68 14.83 4.12
N VAL A 124 5.64 15.13 3.25
CA VAL A 124 5.87 14.43 1.99
C VAL A 124 7.24 13.76 2.03
N LEU A 125 7.24 12.44 1.86
CA LEU A 125 8.39 11.56 1.83
C LEU A 125 8.74 11.27 0.39
N LYS A 126 10.00 11.56 0.02
CA LYS A 126 10.51 11.32 -1.33
C LYS A 126 10.65 9.82 -1.61
N GLU A 127 10.27 9.41 -2.82
CA GLU A 127 10.56 8.06 -3.34
C GLU A 127 12.05 7.69 -3.21
N GLY A 128 12.31 6.42 -2.88
CA GLY A 128 13.65 5.88 -2.72
C GLY A 128 14.32 6.22 -1.38
N THR A 129 13.67 7.00 -0.51
CA THR A 129 14.19 7.29 0.83
C THR A 129 14.36 5.96 1.61
N PRO A 130 15.57 5.62 2.09
CA PRO A 130 15.79 4.39 2.83
C PRO A 130 15.11 4.45 4.20
N LEU A 131 14.51 3.34 4.64
CA LEU A 131 14.00 3.23 5.99
C LEU A 131 15.10 2.75 6.95
N PRO A 132 15.06 3.14 8.23
CA PRO A 132 15.88 2.49 9.24
C PRO A 132 15.47 1.02 9.38
N ASP A 133 16.39 0.15 9.78
CA ASP A 133 16.13 -1.30 9.95
C ASP A 133 15.00 -1.62 10.94
N THR A 134 14.61 -0.65 11.76
CA THR A 134 13.49 -0.72 12.72
C THR A 134 12.11 -0.53 12.06
N LEU A 135 12.06 -0.02 10.83
CA LEU A 135 10.84 0.34 10.13
C LEU A 135 10.73 -0.32 8.74
N GLN A 136 9.49 -0.51 8.30
CA GLN A 136 9.14 -0.98 6.96
C GLN A 136 7.86 -0.29 6.48
N ILE A 137 7.64 -0.22 5.17
CA ILE A 137 6.38 0.21 4.59
C ILE A 137 5.64 -1.00 4.03
N LEU A 138 4.37 -1.11 4.39
CA LEU A 138 3.45 -2.10 3.83
C LEU A 138 2.48 -1.40 2.89
N HIS A 139 2.31 -1.94 1.68
CA HIS A 139 1.25 -1.52 0.77
C HIS A 139 0.05 -2.43 0.96
N GLU A 140 -0.97 -1.89 1.62
CA GLU A 140 -2.06 -2.70 2.17
C GLU A 140 -3.14 -3.00 1.13
N HIS A 141 -3.54 -1.97 0.38
CA HIS A 141 -4.50 -1.98 -0.73
C HIS A 141 -4.50 -0.60 -1.39
N SER A 142 -5.05 -0.50 -2.61
CA SER A 142 -5.32 0.76 -3.30
C SER A 142 -4.12 1.72 -3.19
N ASP A 143 -4.34 2.93 -2.67
CA ASP A 143 -3.34 3.97 -2.43
C ASP A 143 -2.83 4.03 -0.97
N HIS A 144 -3.20 3.03 -0.14
CA HIS A 144 -2.96 3.08 1.29
C HIS A 144 -1.75 2.25 1.69
N TYR A 145 -0.79 2.94 2.28
CA TYR A 145 0.44 2.40 2.82
C TYR A 145 0.48 2.61 4.34
N SER A 146 1.21 1.74 5.04
CA SER A 146 1.46 1.88 6.46
C SER A 146 2.93 1.73 6.78
N LEU A 147 3.48 2.76 7.44
CA LEU A 147 4.79 2.68 8.09
C LEU A 147 4.65 1.88 9.40
N GLN A 148 5.48 0.85 9.54
CA GLN A 148 5.39 -0.24 10.50
C GLN A 148 6.73 -0.57 11.14
N CYS A 149 6.69 -1.28 12.27
CA CYS A 149 7.87 -1.89 12.86
C CYS A 149 8.31 -3.16 12.13
N THR A 150 9.61 -3.46 12.15
CA THR A 150 10.21 -4.74 11.69
C THR A 150 10.49 -5.72 12.83
N LYS A 151 10.38 -5.26 14.07
CA LYS A 151 10.51 -6.05 15.29
C LYS A 151 9.47 -5.61 16.31
N PRO A 152 9.00 -6.49 17.21
CA PRO A 152 8.05 -6.10 18.25
C PRO A 152 8.61 -4.97 19.12
N MET A 153 7.81 -3.92 19.34
CA MET A 153 8.16 -2.76 20.14
C MET A 153 6.92 -2.18 20.83
N THR A 154 7.12 -1.34 21.83
CA THR A 154 6.04 -0.59 22.48
C THR A 154 5.44 0.46 21.52
N LEU A 155 4.23 0.92 21.83
CA LEU A 155 3.59 1.99 21.07
C LEU A 155 4.42 3.29 21.07
N ASP A 156 5.05 3.61 22.20
CA ASP A 156 5.86 4.82 22.35
C ASP A 156 7.16 4.74 21.54
N GLU A 157 7.81 3.58 21.51
CA GLU A 157 8.97 3.35 20.63
C GLU A 157 8.59 3.51 19.16
N LEU A 158 7.47 2.92 18.71
CA LEU A 158 7.04 3.07 17.32
C LEU A 158 6.70 4.52 16.99
N ASN A 159 6.02 5.24 17.89
CA ASN A 159 5.73 6.67 17.73
C ASN A 159 7.02 7.48 17.62
N ALA A 160 8.04 7.19 18.44
CA ALA A 160 9.33 7.86 18.41
C ALA A 160 10.09 7.58 17.10
N GLU A 161 10.16 6.32 16.66
CA GLU A 161 10.80 5.92 15.41
C GLU A 161 10.11 6.57 14.19
N CYS A 162 8.78 6.51 14.11
CA CYS A 162 8.03 7.18 13.04
C CYS A 162 8.21 8.70 13.08
N THR A 163 8.20 9.30 14.27
CA THR A 163 8.41 10.75 14.45
C THR A 163 9.78 11.16 13.96
N LYS A 164 10.82 10.41 14.34
CA LYS A 164 12.20 10.68 13.92
C LYS A 164 12.30 10.59 12.40
N PHE A 165 11.89 9.48 11.82
CA PHE A 165 11.97 9.23 10.38
C PHE A 165 11.24 10.32 9.57
N ILE A 166 10.00 10.64 9.93
CA ILE A 166 9.19 11.61 9.19
C ILE A 166 9.73 13.03 9.34
N ASN A 167 10.24 13.42 10.51
CA ASN A 167 10.83 14.75 10.67
C ASN A 167 12.20 14.90 9.98
N GLU A 168 12.96 13.80 9.87
CA GLU A 168 14.30 13.81 9.26
C GLU A 168 14.23 13.78 7.72
N HIS A 169 13.29 13.03 7.15
CA HIS A 169 13.21 12.80 5.70
C HIS A 169 11.99 13.44 5.04
N GLY A 170 11.00 13.87 5.81
CA GLY A 170 9.78 14.48 5.29
C GLY A 170 9.94 15.97 5.04
N ARG A 171 9.69 16.38 3.79
CA ARG A 171 9.37 17.76 3.46
C ARG A 171 8.06 18.13 4.16
N THR A 172 8.03 19.26 4.85
CA THR A 172 6.84 19.70 5.59
C THR A 172 6.13 20.81 4.83
N LEU A 173 4.82 20.66 4.65
CA LEU A 173 3.92 21.66 4.08
C LEU A 173 2.79 21.97 5.08
N ASP A 174 2.27 23.19 5.04
CA ASP A 174 0.91 23.47 5.54
C ASP A 174 -0.14 23.07 4.48
N LYS A 175 -1.43 23.33 4.75
CA LYS A 175 -2.51 22.92 3.84
C LYS A 175 -2.51 23.74 2.56
N GLU A 176 -2.24 25.03 2.66
CA GLU A 176 -2.22 25.97 1.55
C GLU A 176 -1.08 25.64 0.58
N GLN A 177 0.12 25.37 1.11
CA GLN A 177 1.26 24.89 0.34
C GLN A 177 0.98 23.53 -0.30
N PHE A 178 0.35 22.61 0.43
CA PHE A 178 -0.04 21.31 -0.11
C PHE A 178 -1.03 21.45 -1.28
N ASP A 179 -2.06 22.29 -1.14
CA ASP A 179 -3.04 22.54 -2.21
C ASP A 179 -2.40 23.21 -3.44
N ALA A 180 -1.39 24.07 -3.24
CA ALA A 180 -0.67 24.71 -4.33
C ALA A 180 0.25 23.75 -5.09
N GLU A 181 0.95 22.86 -4.37
CA GLU A 181 1.87 21.88 -4.98
C GLU A 181 1.15 20.66 -5.57
N TYR A 182 0.04 20.25 -4.95
CA TYR A 182 -0.76 19.09 -5.34
C TYR A 182 -2.20 19.51 -5.62
N PRO A 183 -2.43 20.27 -6.72
CA PRO A 183 -3.75 20.75 -7.06
C PRO A 183 -4.69 19.57 -7.30
N PHE A 184 -5.89 19.67 -6.74
CA PHE A 184 -6.95 18.71 -7.00
C PHE A 184 -7.80 19.23 -8.16
N GLU A 185 -7.66 18.59 -9.31
CA GLU A 185 -8.52 18.83 -10.47
C GLU A 185 -9.75 17.92 -10.36
N ILE A 186 -10.94 18.51 -10.49
CA ILE A 186 -12.25 17.82 -10.47
C ILE A 186 -12.60 17.38 -11.89
#